data_AF-A0AAU3UMI0-F1
#
_entry.id   AF-A0AAU3UMI0-F1
#
_cell.length_a   1.000
_cell.length_b   1.000
_cell.length_c   1.000
_cell.angle_alpha   90.00
_cell.angle_beta   90.00
_cell.angle_gamma   90.00
#
_symmetry.space_group_name_H-M   'P 1'
#
loop_
_entity.id
_entity.type
_entity.pdbx_description
1 polymer ?
#
loop_
_entity_poly.entity_id
_entity_poly.type
_entity_poly.pdbx_seq_one_letter_code
_entity_poly.pdbx_strand_id
1 'polypeptide(L)' 'MHAIAGWWDGVELWVAGLPFVPQFAVVLAAMVPVCLAIAFLLDRTLRVALRALGRDRMVAAEVAAPAAQSRRVRKEAA' A
#
# COMPACT_ATOMS: atom_id res chain seq x y z
N MET A 1 -8.27 9.79 26.82
CA MET A 1 -6.89 9.25 26.90
C MET A 1 -6.79 8.06 27.86
N HIS A 2 -7.32 8.13 29.09
CA HIS A 2 -7.21 7.03 30.08
C HIS A 2 -7.98 5.75 29.76
N ALA A 3 -9.13 5.85 29.08
CA ALA A 3 -9.92 4.66 28.76
C ALA A 3 -9.18 3.67 27.83
N ILE A 4 -8.42 4.20 26.87
CA ILE A 4 -7.63 3.38 25.93
C ILE A 4 -6.42 2.77 26.66
N ALA A 5 -5.75 3.55 27.51
CA ALA A 5 -4.63 3.08 28.32
C ALA A 5 -5.06 1.97 29.30
N GLY A 6 -6.21 2.11 29.97
CA GLY A 6 -6.71 1.08 30.88
C GLY A 6 -7.16 -0.20 30.18
N TRP A 7 -7.69 -0.10 28.97
CA TRP A 7 -8.00 -1.28 28.16
C TRP A 7 -6.72 -2.01 27.72
N TRP A 8 -5.70 -1.26 27.28
CA TRP A 8 -4.41 -1.82 26.90
C TRP A 8 -3.68 -2.49 28.07
N ASP A 9 -3.69 -1.86 29.25
CA ASP A 9 -3.13 -2.43 30.49
C ASP A 9 -3.78 -3.78 30.85
N GLY A 10 -5.11 -3.89 30.71
CA GLY A 10 -5.81 -5.17 30.89
C GLY A 10 -5.44 -6.23 29.84
N VAL A 11 -5.17 -5.82 28.60
CA VAL A 11 -4.67 -6.71 27.54
C VAL A 11 -3.25 -7.17 27.85
N GLU A 12 -2.36 -6.28 28.28
CA GLU A 12 -0.99 -6.61 28.68
C GLU A 12 -0.98 -7.62 29.83
N LEU A 13 -1.81 -7.41 30.86
CA LEU A 13 -1.92 -8.32 31.99
C LEU A 13 -2.44 -9.70 31.57
N TRP A 14 -3.44 -9.73 30.68
CA TRP A 14 -3.98 -10.97 30.14
C TRP A 14 -2.90 -11.72 29.35
N VAL A 15 -2.25 -11.07 28.39
CA VAL A 15 -1.19 -11.64 27.54
C VAL A 15 -0.02 -12.15 28.39
N ALA A 16 0.42 -11.38 29.39
CA ALA A 16 1.51 -11.76 30.30
C ALA A 16 1.13 -12.93 31.23
N GLY A 17 -0.16 -13.13 31.48
CA GLY A 17 -0.68 -14.27 32.26
C GLY A 17 -0.75 -15.59 31.49
N LEU A 18 -0.55 -15.59 30.16
CA LEU A 18 -0.57 -16.82 29.37
C LEU A 18 0.77 -17.58 29.42
N PRO A 19 0.75 -18.91 29.30
CA PRO A 19 1.97 -19.69 29.05
C PRO A 19 2.53 -19.43 27.64
N PHE A 20 3.79 -19.82 27.40
CA PHE A 20 4.56 -19.44 26.21
C PHE A 20 3.86 -19.70 24.86
N VAL A 21 3.26 -20.88 24.67
CA VAL A 21 2.65 -21.29 23.39
C VAL A 21 1.49 -20.36 22.98
N PRO A 22 0.43 -20.18 23.80
CA PRO A 22 -0.65 -19.28 23.43
C PRO A 22 -0.23 -17.79 23.46
N GLN A 23 0.73 -17.39 24.31
CA GLN A 23 1.30 -16.02 24.27
C GLN A 23 1.95 -15.73 22.91
N PHE A 24 2.78 -16.65 22.41
CA PHE A 24 3.41 -16.54 21.10
C PHE A 24 2.38 -16.54 19.96
N ALA A 25 1.34 -17.36 20.07
CA ALA A 25 0.25 -17.38 19.08
C ALA A 25 -0.48 -16.04 18.98
N VAL A 26 -0.76 -15.37 20.11
CA VAL A 26 -1.37 -14.02 20.13
C VAL A 26 -0.44 -13.01 19.47
N VAL A 27 0.86 -13.03 19.79
CA VAL A 27 1.85 -12.14 19.18
C VAL A 27 1.93 -12.37 17.67
N LEU A 28 1.99 -13.62 17.22
CA LEU A 28 2.01 -13.95 15.79
C LEU A 28 0.72 -13.47 15.09
N ALA A 29 -0.43 -13.72 15.70
CA ALA A 29 -1.73 -13.28 15.20
C ALA A 29 -1.85 -11.75 15.10
N ALA A 30 -1.16 -10.99 15.95
CA ALA A 30 -1.07 -9.54 15.86
C ALA A 30 0.00 -9.06 14.85
N MET A 31 1.18 -9.69 14.83
CA MET A 31 2.30 -9.27 13.98
C MET A 31 2.08 -9.56 12.50
N VAL A 32 1.53 -10.72 12.16
CA VAL A 32 1.25 -11.08 10.76
C VAL A 32 0.39 -10.02 10.04
N PRO A 33 -0.78 -9.61 10.55
CA PRO A 33 -1.57 -8.57 9.91
C PRO A 33 -0.88 -7.21 9.91
N VAL A 34 -0.08 -6.87 10.93
CA VAL A 34 0.72 -5.64 10.94
C VAL A 34 1.75 -5.65 9.81
N CYS A 35 2.49 -6.74 9.65
CA CYS A 35 3.44 -6.91 8.54
C CYS A 35 2.74 -6.83 7.19
N LEU A 36 1.58 -7.48 7.03
CA LEU A 36 0.78 -7.40 5.79
C LEU A 36 0.30 -5.98 5.52
N ALA A 37 -0.17 -5.25 6.54
CA ALA A 37 -0.60 -3.86 6.40
C ALA A 37 0.56 -2.95 5.98
N ILE A 38 1.74 -3.13 6.58
CA ILE A 38 2.94 -2.38 6.23
C ILE A 38 3.37 -2.70 4.79
N ALA A 39 3.43 -3.98 4.42
CA ALA A 39 3.77 -4.39 3.05
C ALA A 39 2.79 -3.79 2.03
N PHE A 40 1.49 -3.88 2.30
CA PHE A 40 0.45 -3.29 1.46
C PHE A 40 0.61 -1.77 1.32
N LEU A 41 0.91 -1.08 2.43
CA LEU A 41 1.11 0.36 2.43
C LEU A 41 2.36 0.76 1.64
N LEU A 42 3.46 0.04 1.81
CA LEU A 42 4.69 0.25 1.04
C LEU A 42 4.43 0.07 -0.46
N ASP A 43 3.78 -1.03 -0.85
CA ASP A 43 3.44 -1.29 -2.25
C ASP A 43 2.52 -0.20 -2.84
N ARG A 44 1.53 0.24 -2.06
CA ARG A 44 0.62 1.32 -2.45
C ARG A 44 1.40 2.63 -2.64
N THR A 45 2.28 2.94 -1.70
CA THR A 45 3.09 4.17 -1.69
C THR A 45 4.05 4.18 -2.87
N LEU A 46 4.74 3.06 -3.13
CA LEU A 46 5.60 2.88 -4.30
C LEU A 46 4.82 3.10 -5.60
N ARG A 47 3.64 2.51 -5.75
CA ARG A 47 2.79 2.72 -6.94
C ARG A 47 2.39 4.18 -7.11
N VAL A 48 2.01 4.87 -6.04
CA VAL A 48 1.62 6.29 -6.09
C VAL A 48 2.83 7.17 -6.41
N ALA A 49 3.97 6.93 -5.76
CA ALA A 49 5.20 7.67 -5.97
C ALA A 49 5.71 7.52 -7.40
N LEU A 50 5.69 6.30 -7.97
CA LEU A 50 6.11 6.05 -9.35
C LEU A 50 5.19 6.73 -10.39
N ARG A 51 3.88 6.76 -10.14
CA ARG A 51 2.93 7.53 -10.98
C ARG A 51 3.23 9.03 -10.88
N ALA A 52 3.38 9.53 -9.66
CA ALA A 52 3.66 10.95 -9.39
C ALA A 52 5.01 11.42 -9.95
N LEU A 53 6.05 10.56 -9.96
CA LEU A 53 7.38 10.89 -10.49
C LEU A 53 7.42 11.03 -12.03
N GLY A 54 6.27 10.89 -12.72
CA GLY A 54 6.13 11.31 -14.11
C GLY A 54 6.10 10.17 -15.13
N ARG A 55 5.88 8.92 -14.69
CA ARG A 55 5.53 7.83 -15.61
C ARG A 55 4.23 8.13 -16.38
N ASP A 56 3.31 8.89 -15.78
CA ASP A 56 2.07 9.31 -16.44
C ASP A 56 2.31 10.29 -17.61
N ARG A 57 3.33 11.16 -17.54
CA ARG A 57 3.66 12.05 -18.66
C ARG A 57 4.27 11.31 -19.84
N MET A 58 5.12 10.31 -19.57
CA MET A 58 5.72 9.45 -20.61
C MET A 58 4.68 8.53 -21.26
N VAL A 59 3.82 7.86 -20.47
CA VAL A 59 2.75 7.00 -21.01
C VAL A 59 1.72 7.83 -21.79
N ALA A 60 1.32 9.01 -21.30
CA ALA A 60 0.42 9.90 -22.04
C ALA A 60 1.06 10.40 -23.35
N ALA A 61 2.36 10.73 -23.34
CA ALA A 61 3.09 11.11 -24.54
C ALA A 61 3.23 9.95 -25.54
N GLU A 62 3.49 8.73 -25.06
CA GLU A 62 3.63 7.52 -25.87
C GLU A 62 2.29 7.07 -26.46
N VAL A 63 1.18 7.18 -25.71
CA VAL A 63 -0.17 6.90 -26.21
C VAL A 63 -0.64 7.98 -27.20
N ALA A 64 -0.22 9.24 -27.01
CA ALA A 64 -0.57 10.34 -27.91
C ALA A 64 0.25 10.33 -29.23
N ALA A 65 1.48 9.83 -29.21
CA ALA A 65 2.37 9.79 -30.37
C ALA A 65 1.79 9.05 -31.61
N PRO A 66 1.24 7.82 -31.50
CA PRO A 66 0.67 7.10 -32.64
C PRO A 66 -0.65 7.74 -33.14
N ALA A 67 -1.44 8.34 -32.24
CA ALA A 67 -2.69 9.01 -32.59
C ALA A 67 -2.47 10.33 -33.35
N ALA A 68 -1.41 11.06 -33.02
CA ALA A 68 -1.01 12.28 -33.72
C ALA A 68 -0.45 12.00 -35.13
N GLN A 69 0.31 10.90 -35.28
CA GLN A 69 0.87 10.49 -36.56
C GLN A 69 -0.22 10.06 -37.57
N SER A 70 -1.19 9.25 -37.12
CA SER A 70 -2.36 8.85 -37.93
C SER A 70 -3.16 10.04 -38.48
N ARG A 71 -3.37 11.08 -37.65
CA ARG A 71 -4.12 12.28 -38.05
C ARG A 71 -3.37 13.12 -39.09
N ARG A 72 -2.04 13.14 -39.06
CA ARG A 72 -1.20 13.82 -40.07
C ARG A 72 -1.27 13.11 -41.41
N VAL A 73 -1.08 11.79 -41.43
CA VAL A 73 -1.13 11.00 -42.67
C VAL A 73 -2.49 11.14 -43.37
N ARG A 74 -3.59 11.15 -42.61
CA ARG A 74 -4.93 11.37 -43.17
C ARG A 74 -5.14 12.76 -43.78
N LYS A 75 -4.43 13.78 -43.31
CA LYS A 75 -4.52 15.14 -43.86
C LYS A 75 -3.67 15.34 -45.12
N GLU A 76 -2.59 14.57 -45.28
CA GLU A 76 -1.73 14.66 -46.48
C GLU A 76 -2.26 13.82 -47.65
N ALA A 77 -3.16 12.86 -47.38
CA ALA A 77 -3.78 12.01 -48.39
C ALA A 77 -5.12 12.56 -48.95
N ALA A 78 -5.55 13.75 -48.53
CA ALA A 78 -6.79 14.41 -48.95
C ALA A 78 -6.47 15.77 -49.56
#